data_AF-A0A946GAX6-F1
#
_entry.id   AF-A0A946GAX6-F1
#
_cell.length_a   1.000
_cell.length_b   1.000
_cell.length_c   1.000
_cell.angle_alpha   90.00
_cell.angle_beta   90.00
_cell.angle_gamma   90.00
#
_symmetry.space_group_name_H-M   'P 1'
#
loop_
_entity.id
_entity.type
_entity.pdbx_description
1 polymer ?
#
loop_
_entity_poly.entity_id
_entity_poly.type
_entity_poly.pdbx_seq_one_letter_code
_entity_poly.pdbx_strand_id
1 'polypeptide(L)'
;REPTDKETIVVGNLSCNSSRTTGPRPLIIKNLIAQDPDILFFAGDQTYHHTQHTSGWLEFGIQFRDIMRDRPTITIPDDHDIGQANLWGEGGIQATNAAGPSGGYFYAPEYVNMVQRQQTWHLPDPVDPKPIERNIGVYFTDLTYAGISFAILEDRKFKTGPEGTIPKMGPRPDHINDPKYDRKAVDVKGLKLLGDRQLKFLNSWSQDWTGAEQKVVLSQTAFCGAVHIHGSPTNRLLADLDSNAWPQTGRNNALREIRRANATHLCGDQHLAVSVRHGIDTFDDGPFAFTSPALVNTIYGRWWHPADAKAGPNPVPNSPLPWTGNYLDGLGNKITMLAYANPINRSNEKQRADGYGLARFNKRTGQVTFECYKRFTDITKDKDSQFAGWPLTFNFNDNDGRKATGHLEYKVDLKHPVVQIINERTKEVLYTKRVKNSKGHLPVYSADPHTIKVGKDKPLRVLKTGLTAKN
;
A
#
# COMPACT_ATOMS: atom_id res chain seq x y z
N ARG A 1 9.71 -23.10 -10.02
CA ARG A 1 8.74 -23.00 -11.14
C ARG A 1 7.60 -22.12 -10.67
N GLU A 2 7.12 -21.19 -11.50
CA GLU A 2 5.96 -20.36 -11.16
C GLU A 2 4.72 -21.24 -10.90
N PRO A 3 4.02 -21.06 -9.76
CA PRO A 3 2.90 -21.92 -9.33
C PRO A 3 1.58 -21.51 -10.01
N THR A 4 1.54 -21.52 -11.34
CA THR A 4 0.38 -21.07 -12.13
C THR A 4 -0.90 -21.87 -11.84
N ASP A 5 -0.75 -23.14 -11.48
CA ASP A 5 -1.81 -24.10 -11.15
C ASP A 5 -2.33 -23.99 -9.72
N LYS A 6 -1.62 -23.29 -8.83
CA LYS A 6 -2.04 -23.09 -7.44
C LYS A 6 -3.26 -22.18 -7.39
N GLU A 7 -4.31 -22.60 -6.68
CA GLU A 7 -5.54 -21.80 -6.53
C GLU A 7 -5.33 -20.55 -5.68
N THR A 8 -4.47 -20.63 -4.67
CA THR A 8 -4.20 -19.56 -3.71
C THR A 8 -2.74 -19.16 -3.78
N ILE A 9 -2.46 -17.91 -4.12
CA ILE A 9 -1.12 -17.32 -4.08
C ILE A 9 -0.93 -16.60 -2.75
N VAL A 10 0.19 -16.83 -2.09
CA VAL A 10 0.52 -16.28 -0.77
C VAL A 10 1.67 -15.29 -0.92
N VAL A 11 1.45 -14.05 -0.50
CA VAL A 11 2.44 -12.98 -0.48
C VAL A 11 2.91 -12.77 0.95
N GLY A 12 4.21 -12.89 1.20
CA GLY A 12 4.80 -12.39 2.44
C GLY A 12 4.92 -10.87 2.40
N ASN A 13 4.31 -10.16 3.34
CA ASN A 13 4.34 -8.69 3.43
C ASN A 13 5.21 -8.26 4.60
N LEU A 14 6.40 -7.71 4.33
CA LEU A 14 7.42 -7.42 5.31
C LEU A 14 7.96 -5.98 5.15
N SER A 15 8.37 -5.35 6.23
CA SER A 15 9.00 -4.02 6.20
C SER A 15 9.78 -3.72 7.48
N CYS A 16 10.62 -2.69 7.47
CA CYS A 16 11.17 -2.07 8.69
C CYS A 16 11.97 -3.04 9.58
N ASN A 17 13.16 -3.40 9.10
CA ASN A 17 14.10 -4.29 9.77
C ASN A 17 15.17 -3.51 10.55
N SER A 18 14.82 -2.97 11.71
CA SER A 18 15.73 -2.14 12.52
C SER A 18 17.10 -2.79 12.78
N SER A 19 18.15 -2.01 12.54
CA SER A 19 19.55 -2.38 12.83
C SER A 19 19.90 -2.40 14.33
N ARG A 20 19.02 -1.90 15.22
CA ARG A 20 19.25 -1.93 16.68
C ARG A 20 19.16 -3.34 17.27
N THR A 21 18.55 -4.29 16.56
CA THR A 21 18.62 -5.71 16.91
C THR A 21 19.43 -6.45 15.86
N THR A 22 20.65 -6.82 16.23
CA THR A 22 21.60 -7.51 15.35
C THR A 22 21.26 -9.00 15.22
N GLY A 23 21.87 -9.66 14.24
CA GLY A 23 21.81 -11.12 14.10
C GLY A 23 20.59 -11.66 13.34
N PRO A 24 20.36 -12.98 13.35
CA PRO A 24 19.35 -13.63 12.53
C PRO A 24 17.91 -13.31 12.98
N ARG A 25 16.92 -13.67 12.15
CA ARG A 25 15.48 -13.58 12.45
C ARG A 25 14.85 -14.98 12.58
N PRO A 26 15.33 -15.85 13.49
CA PRO A 26 15.11 -17.30 13.41
C PRO A 26 13.64 -17.71 13.42
N LEU A 27 12.80 -17.11 14.27
CA LEU A 27 11.37 -17.43 14.31
C LEU A 27 10.61 -16.90 13.09
N ILE A 28 10.91 -15.69 12.62
CA ILE A 28 10.33 -15.15 11.38
C ILE A 28 10.68 -16.07 10.20
N ILE A 29 11.96 -16.43 10.04
CA ILE A 29 12.41 -17.31 8.95
C ILE A 29 11.78 -18.70 9.07
N LYS A 30 11.79 -19.30 10.26
CA LYS A 30 11.16 -20.60 10.51
C LYS A 30 9.68 -20.58 10.13
N ASN A 31 8.94 -19.55 10.56
CA ASN A 31 7.52 -19.46 10.32
C ASN A 31 7.22 -19.20 8.84
N LEU A 32 7.95 -18.32 8.16
CA LEU A 32 7.79 -18.09 6.73
C LEU A 32 8.08 -19.37 5.93
N ILE A 33 9.12 -20.14 6.27
CA ILE A 33 9.39 -21.43 5.63
C ILE A 33 8.21 -22.39 5.82
N ALA A 34 7.65 -22.45 7.03
CA ALA A 34 6.51 -23.33 7.33
C ALA A 34 5.19 -22.87 6.69
N GLN A 35 5.00 -21.56 6.51
CA GLN A 35 3.80 -20.96 5.89
C GLN A 35 3.86 -20.93 4.36
N ASP A 36 5.05 -21.12 3.81
CA ASP A 36 5.34 -21.29 2.38
C ASP A 36 4.73 -20.20 1.48
N PRO A 37 5.12 -18.92 1.66
CA PRO A 37 4.71 -17.87 0.74
C PRO A 37 5.29 -18.13 -0.66
N ASP A 38 4.50 -17.86 -1.70
CA ASP A 38 4.88 -18.04 -3.09
C ASP A 38 5.78 -16.90 -3.60
N ILE A 39 5.65 -15.72 -2.98
CA ILE A 39 6.42 -14.51 -3.29
C ILE A 39 6.57 -13.67 -2.02
N LEU A 40 7.70 -12.98 -1.88
CA LEU A 40 7.98 -12.06 -0.79
C LEU A 40 7.93 -10.62 -1.28
N PHE A 41 7.44 -9.71 -0.44
CA PHE A 41 7.46 -8.28 -0.65
C PHE A 41 8.06 -7.59 0.57
N PHE A 42 9.19 -6.92 0.38
CA PHE A 42 9.78 -6.02 1.36
C PHE A 42 9.51 -4.57 0.96
N ALA A 43 8.64 -3.91 1.72
CA ALA A 43 8.09 -2.59 1.41
C ALA A 43 9.04 -1.41 1.70
N GLY A 44 10.30 -1.66 2.03
CA GLY A 44 11.25 -0.63 2.44
C GLY A 44 11.78 -0.84 3.84
N ASP A 45 12.78 -0.03 4.18
CA ASP A 45 13.53 -0.07 5.42
C ASP A 45 14.15 -1.46 5.66
N GLN A 46 14.70 -2.06 4.60
CA GLN A 46 15.44 -3.31 4.71
C GLN A 46 16.68 -3.11 5.59
N THR A 47 17.24 -1.90 5.58
CA THR A 47 18.35 -1.48 6.43
C THR A 47 18.17 -0.06 6.99
N TYR A 48 18.62 0.15 8.24
CA TYR A 48 18.70 1.47 8.89
C TYR A 48 20.14 1.99 8.98
N HIS A 49 21.07 1.38 8.25
CA HIS A 49 22.45 1.85 8.14
C HIS A 49 22.55 3.01 7.15
N HIS A 50 22.17 4.21 7.61
CA HIS A 50 21.91 5.38 6.76
C HIS A 50 23.06 5.82 5.84
N THR A 51 24.31 5.57 6.22
CA THR A 51 25.49 5.94 5.41
C THR A 51 26.32 4.73 4.96
N GLN A 52 25.92 3.52 5.36
CA GLN A 52 26.63 2.27 5.07
C GLN A 52 25.69 1.27 4.36
N HIS A 53 24.93 1.76 3.38
CA HIS A 53 23.83 1.00 2.76
C HIS A 53 24.27 -0.38 2.24
N THR A 54 25.40 -0.48 1.54
CA THR A 54 25.88 -1.78 1.03
C THR A 54 26.16 -2.79 2.14
N SER A 55 26.71 -2.35 3.28
CA SER A 55 26.91 -3.24 4.43
C SER A 55 25.57 -3.71 4.99
N GLY A 56 24.61 -2.80 5.12
CA GLY A 56 23.26 -3.13 5.56
C GLY A 56 22.50 -4.04 4.61
N TRP A 57 22.67 -3.87 3.29
CA TRP A 57 22.09 -4.72 2.27
C TRP A 57 22.64 -6.15 2.33
N LEU A 58 23.95 -6.30 2.56
CA LEU A 58 24.57 -7.62 2.77
C LEU A 58 24.09 -8.27 4.08
N GLU A 59 23.94 -7.49 5.16
CA GLU A 59 23.35 -7.97 6.42
C GLU A 59 21.92 -8.48 6.20
N PHE A 60 21.07 -7.70 5.55
CA PHE A 60 19.72 -8.10 5.15
C PHE A 60 19.73 -9.39 4.33
N GLY A 61 20.60 -9.47 3.32
CA GLY A 61 20.81 -10.66 2.51
C GLY A 61 21.12 -11.88 3.36
N ILE A 62 22.05 -11.79 4.31
CA ILE A 62 22.41 -12.88 5.23
C ILE A 62 21.23 -13.26 6.13
N GLN A 63 20.49 -12.28 6.66
CA GLN A 63 19.38 -12.52 7.58
C GLN A 63 18.21 -13.27 6.94
N PHE A 64 17.93 -13.03 5.65
CA PHE A 64 16.78 -13.58 4.94
C PHE A 64 17.14 -14.57 3.82
N ARG A 65 18.43 -14.90 3.63
CA ARG A 65 18.90 -15.77 2.52
C ARG A 65 18.14 -17.08 2.39
N ASP A 66 17.72 -17.68 3.50
CA ASP A 66 17.11 -19.02 3.48
C ASP A 66 15.68 -18.99 2.95
N ILE A 67 14.93 -17.90 3.15
CA ILE A 67 13.59 -17.73 2.56
C ILE A 67 13.65 -17.11 1.16
N MET A 68 14.68 -16.31 0.86
CA MET A 68 14.85 -15.67 -0.46
C MET A 68 15.53 -16.57 -1.51
N ARG A 69 16.07 -17.72 -1.11
CA ARG A 69 16.86 -18.60 -2.00
C ARG A 69 16.06 -19.14 -3.19
N ASP A 70 14.78 -19.42 -2.97
CA ASP A 70 13.93 -20.21 -3.86
C ASP A 70 12.56 -19.54 -4.15
N ARG A 71 12.34 -18.34 -3.59
CA ARG A 71 11.09 -17.57 -3.76
C ARG A 71 11.41 -16.23 -4.42
N PRO A 72 10.66 -15.84 -5.47
CA PRO A 72 10.72 -14.47 -5.98
C PRO A 72 10.52 -13.48 -4.85
N THR A 73 11.32 -12.43 -4.85
CA THR A 73 11.31 -11.40 -3.83
C THR A 73 11.24 -10.06 -4.53
N ILE A 74 10.26 -9.25 -4.16
CA ILE A 74 10.15 -7.85 -4.57
C ILE A 74 10.69 -7.02 -3.40
N THR A 75 11.72 -6.22 -3.65
CA THR A 75 12.18 -5.21 -2.70
C THR A 75 12.10 -3.82 -3.32
N ILE A 76 11.65 -2.85 -2.53
CA ILE A 76 11.66 -1.43 -2.89
C ILE A 76 12.30 -0.64 -1.73
N PRO A 77 13.13 0.38 -1.99
CA PRO A 77 13.67 1.25 -0.94
C PRO A 77 12.62 2.21 -0.39
N ASP A 78 12.77 2.55 0.89
CA ASP A 78 12.12 3.68 1.55
C ASP A 78 13.17 4.67 2.10
N ASP A 79 12.75 5.64 2.90
CA ASP A 79 13.54 6.75 3.42
C ASP A 79 14.85 6.33 4.13
N HIS A 80 14.80 5.35 5.02
CA HIS A 80 15.99 4.93 5.77
C HIS A 80 16.98 4.14 4.93
N ASP A 81 16.54 3.50 3.85
CA ASP A 81 17.45 2.89 2.88
C ASP A 81 18.24 3.95 2.12
N ILE A 82 17.58 5.05 1.75
CA ILE A 82 18.20 6.25 1.15
C ILE A 82 19.04 7.03 2.18
N GLY A 83 18.90 6.72 3.46
CA GLY A 83 19.68 7.29 4.55
C GLY A 83 19.13 8.58 5.13
N GLN A 84 17.88 8.92 4.81
CA GLN A 84 17.19 10.07 5.38
C GLN A 84 16.31 9.64 6.57
N ALA A 85 15.91 10.62 7.38
CA ALA A 85 14.94 10.37 8.45
C ALA A 85 13.53 10.16 7.88
N ASN A 86 13.17 10.97 6.91
CA ASN A 86 11.96 10.90 6.09
C ASN A 86 12.33 11.21 4.62
N LEU A 87 11.53 10.78 3.65
CA LEU A 87 11.76 11.05 2.23
C LEU A 87 10.52 11.58 1.51
N TRP A 88 10.57 12.85 1.12
CA TRP A 88 9.72 13.40 0.07
C TRP A 88 10.61 13.67 -1.13
N GLY A 89 10.60 12.80 -2.13
CA GLY A 89 11.58 12.83 -3.21
C GLY A 89 11.50 14.07 -4.11
N GLU A 90 10.35 14.76 -4.14
CA GLU A 90 10.10 16.01 -4.87
C GLU A 90 10.71 16.01 -6.29
N GLY A 91 10.55 14.91 -7.01
CA GLY A 91 11.03 14.80 -8.38
C GLY A 91 12.56 14.91 -8.54
N GLY A 92 13.34 14.74 -7.47
CA GLY A 92 14.79 14.66 -7.53
C GLY A 92 15.54 15.93 -7.18
N ILE A 93 14.90 16.96 -6.62
CA ILE A 93 15.65 18.15 -6.19
C ILE A 93 16.65 17.81 -5.07
N GLN A 94 17.51 18.77 -4.73
CA GLN A 94 18.42 18.63 -3.60
C GLN A 94 17.71 19.03 -2.30
N ALA A 95 17.70 18.12 -1.32
CA ALA A 95 17.22 18.45 0.02
C ALA A 95 18.23 19.32 0.78
N THR A 96 17.75 20.20 1.66
CA THR A 96 18.60 21.09 2.45
C THR A 96 19.23 20.37 3.64
N ASN A 97 18.63 19.27 4.10
CA ASN A 97 19.09 18.48 5.23
C ASN A 97 18.59 17.02 5.16
N ALA A 98 19.22 16.13 5.92
CA ALA A 98 18.90 14.70 5.95
C ALA A 98 17.61 14.34 6.70
N ALA A 99 16.94 15.30 7.37
CA ALA A 99 15.63 15.05 7.96
C ALA A 99 14.51 14.99 6.89
N GLY A 100 14.74 15.60 5.72
CA GLY A 100 13.89 15.48 4.53
C GLY A 100 12.76 16.50 4.27
N PRO A 101 12.27 17.34 5.21
CA PRO A 101 10.99 18.04 5.01
C PRO A 101 11.03 19.11 3.90
N SER A 102 12.21 19.56 3.47
CA SER A 102 12.40 20.45 2.31
C SER A 102 12.03 19.83 0.96
N GLY A 103 11.81 18.52 0.93
CA GLY A 103 11.74 17.76 -0.31
C GLY A 103 13.13 17.51 -0.91
N GLY A 104 13.22 16.50 -1.78
CA GLY A 104 14.43 16.08 -2.48
C GLY A 104 15.26 15.01 -1.80
N TYR A 105 16.46 14.83 -2.35
CA TYR A 105 17.49 13.91 -1.87
C TYR A 105 18.70 14.69 -1.34
N PHE A 106 19.07 14.44 -0.09
CA PHE A 106 20.21 15.05 0.60
C PHE A 106 21.53 14.51 0.07
N TYR A 107 21.63 13.19 -0.11
CA TYR A 107 22.83 12.55 -0.63
C TYR A 107 22.99 12.73 -2.15
N ALA A 108 24.20 12.46 -2.64
CA ALA A 108 24.53 12.57 -4.05
C ALA A 108 23.71 11.58 -4.92
N PRO A 109 23.31 11.94 -6.15
CA PRO A 109 22.55 11.07 -7.03
C PRO A 109 23.21 9.72 -7.29
N GLU A 110 24.54 9.66 -7.33
CA GLU A 110 25.31 8.43 -7.51
C GLU A 110 25.09 7.45 -6.35
N TYR A 111 25.03 7.96 -5.12
CA TYR A 111 24.70 7.17 -3.93
C TYR A 111 23.24 6.70 -3.99
N VAL A 112 22.30 7.60 -4.28
CA VAL A 112 20.87 7.24 -4.41
C VAL A 112 20.69 6.15 -5.47
N ASN A 113 21.33 6.29 -6.64
CA ASN A 113 21.29 5.31 -7.70
C ASN A 113 21.97 3.98 -7.31
N MET A 114 23.03 4.00 -6.51
CA MET A 114 23.62 2.78 -5.94
C MET A 114 22.63 2.05 -5.03
N VAL A 115 21.96 2.77 -4.12
CA VAL A 115 20.93 2.19 -3.22
C VAL A 115 19.82 1.54 -4.04
N GLN A 116 19.24 2.28 -5.00
CA GLN A 116 18.20 1.76 -5.88
C GLN A 116 18.68 0.53 -6.63
N ARG A 117 19.85 0.58 -7.26
CA ARG A 117 20.41 -0.57 -7.99
C ARG A 117 20.54 -1.79 -7.09
N GLN A 118 21.03 -1.66 -5.86
CA GLN A 118 21.19 -2.80 -4.95
C GLN A 118 19.85 -3.45 -4.63
N GLN A 119 18.79 -2.64 -4.48
CA GLN A 119 17.47 -3.10 -4.08
C GLN A 119 16.53 -3.45 -5.23
N THR A 120 16.71 -2.93 -6.44
CA THR A 120 15.66 -3.03 -7.48
C THR A 120 16.16 -3.56 -8.82
N TRP A 121 17.44 -3.92 -8.96
CA TRP A 121 18.00 -4.43 -10.23
C TRP A 121 17.30 -5.67 -10.79
N HIS A 122 16.63 -6.45 -9.94
CA HIS A 122 15.95 -7.70 -10.29
C HIS A 122 14.46 -7.49 -10.62
N LEU A 123 13.93 -6.27 -10.44
CA LEU A 123 12.59 -5.94 -10.87
C LEU A 123 12.53 -5.86 -12.40
N PRO A 124 11.36 -6.05 -13.01
CA PRO A 124 11.16 -5.71 -14.42
C PRO A 124 11.60 -4.27 -14.71
N ASP A 125 12.00 -4.01 -15.96
CA ASP A 125 12.39 -2.66 -16.37
C ASP A 125 11.29 -1.64 -16.03
N PRO A 126 11.65 -0.39 -15.68
CA PRO A 126 10.66 0.62 -15.37
C PRO A 126 9.77 0.91 -16.59
N VAL A 127 8.46 1.05 -16.36
CA VAL A 127 7.49 1.32 -17.45
C VAL A 127 7.73 2.66 -18.16
N ASP A 128 8.39 3.58 -17.47
CA ASP A 128 8.90 4.84 -18.01
C ASP A 128 10.29 5.06 -17.40
N PRO A 129 11.39 4.65 -18.08
CA PRO A 129 12.73 4.62 -17.50
C PRO A 129 13.42 5.98 -17.47
N LYS A 130 12.74 7.08 -17.87
CA LYS A 130 13.34 8.42 -17.88
C LYS A 130 13.79 8.81 -16.46
N PRO A 131 15.06 9.18 -16.24
CA PRO A 131 15.50 9.71 -14.95
C PRO A 131 14.72 10.96 -14.56
N ILE A 132 14.60 11.20 -13.26
CA ILE A 132 14.11 12.46 -12.70
C ILE A 132 15.28 13.46 -12.58
N GLU A 133 15.06 14.59 -11.90
CA GLU A 133 16.09 15.61 -11.73
C GLU A 133 17.38 15.04 -11.12
N ARG A 134 18.50 15.69 -11.43
CA ARG A 134 19.86 15.27 -11.03
C ARG A 134 20.23 13.86 -11.49
N ASN A 135 19.58 13.34 -12.55
CA ASN A 135 19.82 12.02 -13.13
C ASN A 135 19.60 10.86 -12.14
N ILE A 136 18.65 11.02 -11.22
CA ILE A 136 18.23 9.95 -10.32
C ILE A 136 17.30 9.00 -11.09
N GLY A 137 17.61 7.70 -11.07
CA GLY A 137 16.82 6.66 -11.72
C GLY A 137 15.45 6.45 -11.08
N VAL A 138 14.62 5.69 -11.78
CA VAL A 138 13.28 5.25 -11.38
C VAL A 138 13.18 3.73 -11.53
N TYR A 139 12.29 3.09 -10.78
CA TYR A 139 12.05 1.65 -10.77
C TYR A 139 10.56 1.27 -10.73
N PHE A 140 9.62 2.21 -10.68
CA PHE A 140 8.19 1.85 -10.71
C PHE A 140 7.85 1.04 -11.98
N THR A 141 7.18 -0.10 -11.77
CA THR A 141 6.92 -1.08 -12.81
C THR A 141 5.76 -2.01 -12.41
N ASP A 142 5.45 -3.01 -13.23
CA ASP A 142 4.56 -4.10 -12.85
C ASP A 142 5.19 -5.48 -13.02
N LEU A 143 4.73 -6.44 -12.22
CA LEU A 143 5.10 -7.84 -12.30
C LEU A 143 3.83 -8.68 -12.29
N THR A 144 3.64 -9.56 -13.27
CA THR A 144 2.57 -10.56 -13.21
C THR A 144 3.18 -11.91 -12.87
N TYR A 145 2.76 -12.49 -11.73
CA TYR A 145 3.26 -13.76 -11.22
C TYR A 145 2.11 -14.62 -10.69
N ALA A 146 2.01 -15.83 -11.22
CA ALA A 146 1.06 -16.87 -10.87
C ALA A 146 -0.43 -16.46 -10.93
N GLY A 147 -0.78 -15.52 -11.80
CA GLY A 147 -2.14 -14.98 -11.91
C GLY A 147 -2.40 -13.72 -11.08
N ILE A 148 -1.41 -13.20 -10.35
CA ILE A 148 -1.51 -11.94 -9.62
C ILE A 148 -0.64 -10.90 -10.33
N SER A 149 -1.24 -9.76 -10.69
CA SER A 149 -0.51 -8.63 -11.26
C SER A 149 -0.25 -7.59 -10.18
N PHE A 150 1.03 -7.29 -9.93
CA PHE A 150 1.52 -6.37 -8.93
C PHE A 150 1.92 -5.06 -9.60
N ALA A 151 1.32 -3.94 -9.22
CA ALA A 151 1.87 -2.61 -9.50
C ALA A 151 2.85 -2.26 -8.39
N ILE A 152 4.11 -2.00 -8.75
CA ILE A 152 5.20 -1.67 -7.83
C ILE A 152 5.45 -0.17 -7.93
N LEU A 153 5.21 0.55 -6.83
CA LEU A 153 5.25 2.01 -6.78
C LEU A 153 6.54 2.57 -6.16
N GLU A 154 6.79 3.82 -6.49
CA GLU A 154 7.75 4.71 -5.86
C GLU A 154 7.01 5.87 -5.18
N ASP A 155 6.28 5.59 -4.11
CA ASP A 155 5.36 6.58 -3.54
C ASP A 155 6.07 7.79 -2.91
N ARG A 156 7.34 7.64 -2.52
CA ARG A 156 8.21 8.72 -2.05
C ARG A 156 8.74 9.59 -3.19
N LYS A 157 8.99 9.03 -4.39
CA LYS A 157 9.83 9.62 -5.46
C LYS A 157 9.40 11.01 -5.93
N PHE A 158 8.10 11.20 -6.09
CA PHE A 158 7.52 12.45 -6.61
C PHE A 158 6.78 13.23 -5.54
N LYS A 159 6.78 12.73 -4.30
CA LYS A 159 6.01 13.32 -3.22
C LYS A 159 6.60 14.67 -2.85
N THR A 160 5.74 15.67 -2.75
CA THR A 160 6.13 17.03 -2.38
C THR A 160 6.50 17.11 -0.90
N GLY A 161 7.57 17.81 -0.54
CA GLY A 161 7.99 18.11 0.81
C GLY A 161 7.11 19.19 1.47
N PRO A 162 6.80 19.07 2.77
CA PRO A 162 5.91 20.01 3.46
C PRO A 162 6.57 21.35 3.84
N GLU A 163 7.89 21.43 3.93
CA GLU A 163 8.56 22.66 4.36
C GLU A 163 8.47 23.75 3.28
N GLY A 164 7.88 24.89 3.64
CA GLY A 164 7.72 26.04 2.73
C GLY A 164 6.55 25.90 1.74
N THR A 165 5.93 24.72 1.61
CA THR A 165 4.76 24.51 0.73
C THR A 165 3.43 24.69 1.46
N ILE A 166 3.42 24.50 2.78
CA ILE A 166 2.26 24.69 3.65
C ILE A 166 2.64 25.47 4.92
N PRO A 167 1.67 26.05 5.66
CA PRO A 167 1.96 26.70 6.94
C PRO A 167 2.53 25.72 7.96
N LYS A 168 3.46 26.19 8.80
CA LYS A 168 3.97 25.39 9.94
C LYS A 168 2.87 25.24 11.00
N MET A 169 2.46 24.01 11.31
CA MET A 169 1.36 23.69 12.24
C MET A 169 1.76 22.76 13.38
N GLY A 170 3.07 22.61 13.60
CA GLY A 170 3.65 21.76 14.64
C GLY A 170 5.13 22.06 14.85
N PRO A 171 5.79 21.32 15.76
CA PRO A 171 7.21 21.51 16.05
C PRO A 171 8.09 21.18 14.84
N ARG A 172 7.67 20.22 14.00
CA ARG A 172 8.30 19.86 12.72
C ARG A 172 7.42 20.30 11.54
N PRO A 173 7.99 20.56 10.34
CA PRO A 173 7.21 20.93 9.16
C PRO A 173 6.19 19.87 8.71
N ASP A 174 6.46 18.60 8.99
CA ASP A 174 5.65 17.44 8.63
C ASP A 174 4.66 16.99 9.73
N HIS A 175 4.63 17.71 10.85
CA HIS A 175 3.75 17.41 11.98
C HIS A 175 2.65 18.47 12.12
N ILE A 176 1.42 18.01 12.32
CA ILE A 176 0.29 18.87 12.70
C ILE A 176 -0.21 18.39 14.06
N ASN A 177 -0.34 19.30 15.03
CA ASN A 177 -0.76 18.98 16.40
C ASN A 177 -2.03 19.70 16.85
N ASP A 178 -2.36 20.86 16.27
CA ASP A 178 -3.55 21.63 16.68
C ASP A 178 -4.83 21.06 16.05
N PRO A 179 -5.78 20.52 16.83
CA PRO A 179 -7.05 20.02 16.31
C PRO A 179 -7.95 21.09 15.65
N LYS A 180 -7.67 22.38 15.86
CA LYS A 180 -8.44 23.48 15.28
C LYS A 180 -7.98 23.90 13.88
N TYR A 181 -6.93 23.28 13.34
CA TYR A 181 -6.39 23.66 12.04
C TYR A 181 -7.40 23.45 10.89
N ASP A 182 -7.32 24.30 9.87
CA ASP A 182 -8.07 24.09 8.64
C ASP A 182 -7.37 23.03 7.78
N ARG A 183 -8.01 21.87 7.62
CA ARG A 183 -7.52 20.77 6.76
C ARG A 183 -7.29 21.21 5.31
N LYS A 184 -8.01 22.22 4.82
CA LYS A 184 -7.79 22.74 3.45
C LYS A 184 -6.50 23.54 3.32
N ALA A 185 -5.96 24.07 4.42
CA ALA A 185 -4.71 24.83 4.39
C ALA A 185 -3.49 23.96 4.08
N VAL A 186 -3.64 22.63 4.08
CA VAL A 186 -2.58 21.68 3.69
C VAL A 186 -2.91 20.87 2.43
N ASP A 187 -4.12 20.99 1.85
CA ASP A 187 -4.44 20.43 0.52
C ASP A 187 -4.28 21.50 -0.57
N VAL A 188 -3.05 21.95 -0.77
CA VAL A 188 -2.74 23.05 -1.69
C VAL A 188 -2.63 22.54 -3.13
N LYS A 189 -3.11 23.36 -4.07
CA LYS A 189 -3.03 23.04 -5.51
C LYS A 189 -1.56 22.92 -5.94
N GLY A 190 -1.24 21.86 -6.68
CA GLY A 190 0.07 21.65 -7.29
C GLY A 190 0.95 20.67 -6.54
N LEU A 191 0.66 20.37 -5.28
CA LEU A 191 1.38 19.35 -4.51
C LEU A 191 1.20 17.97 -5.13
N LYS A 192 2.27 17.17 -5.15
CA LYS A 192 2.29 15.84 -5.76
C LYS A 192 2.44 14.76 -4.69
N LEU A 193 1.82 13.61 -4.95
CA LEU A 193 2.06 12.35 -4.23
C LEU A 193 2.82 11.39 -5.15
N LEU A 194 2.10 10.64 -6.00
CA LEU A 194 2.73 9.73 -6.95
C LEU A 194 3.34 10.42 -8.19
N GLY A 195 2.91 11.66 -8.48
CA GLY A 195 3.26 12.36 -9.71
C GLY A 195 2.54 11.80 -10.95
N ASP A 196 2.59 12.56 -12.05
CA ASP A 196 1.76 12.27 -13.24
C ASP A 196 2.22 11.00 -13.98
N ARG A 197 3.52 10.66 -13.90
CA ARG A 197 4.10 9.47 -14.52
C ARG A 197 3.55 8.17 -13.91
N GLN A 198 3.53 8.08 -12.58
CA GLN A 198 2.98 6.92 -11.89
C GLN A 198 1.45 6.84 -11.98
N LEU A 199 0.74 7.98 -11.98
CA LEU A 199 -0.70 7.98 -12.22
C LEU A 199 -1.05 7.49 -13.63
N LYS A 200 -0.28 7.89 -14.65
CA LYS A 200 -0.43 7.38 -16.03
C LYS A 200 -0.12 5.89 -16.11
N PHE A 201 0.91 5.43 -15.40
CA PHE A 201 1.23 4.01 -15.27
C PHE A 201 0.05 3.24 -14.65
N LEU A 202 -0.42 3.62 -13.46
CA LEU A 202 -1.55 2.95 -12.80
C LEU A 202 -2.80 2.95 -13.67
N ASN A 203 -3.07 4.04 -14.37
CA ASN A 203 -4.18 4.11 -15.31
C ASN A 203 -4.06 3.08 -16.43
N SER A 204 -2.88 2.94 -17.03
CA SER A 204 -2.62 1.96 -18.10
C SER A 204 -2.62 0.52 -17.58
N TRP A 205 -1.97 0.28 -16.45
CA TRP A 205 -1.89 -1.01 -15.77
C TRP A 205 -3.26 -1.51 -15.30
N SER A 206 -4.15 -0.62 -14.84
CA SER A 206 -5.52 -1.01 -14.43
C SER A 206 -6.32 -1.64 -15.57
N GLN A 207 -5.96 -1.31 -16.81
CA GLN A 207 -6.65 -1.76 -18.03
C GLN A 207 -6.03 -3.02 -18.64
N ASP A 208 -4.80 -3.37 -18.25
CA ASP A 208 -4.09 -4.55 -18.71
C ASP A 208 -4.26 -5.71 -17.73
N TRP A 209 -4.96 -6.76 -18.15
CA TRP A 209 -5.17 -7.96 -17.35
C TRP A 209 -4.44 -9.17 -17.93
N THR A 210 -3.47 -8.96 -18.83
CA THR A 210 -2.68 -10.04 -19.43
C THR A 210 -2.08 -10.93 -18.34
N GLY A 211 -2.44 -12.22 -18.33
CA GLY A 211 -1.98 -13.18 -17.33
C GLY A 211 -2.51 -12.96 -15.90
N ALA A 212 -3.36 -11.95 -15.65
CA ALA A 212 -3.84 -11.59 -14.33
C ALA A 212 -5.29 -12.05 -14.08
N GLU A 213 -5.52 -12.59 -12.89
CA GLU A 213 -6.84 -12.92 -12.32
C GLU A 213 -7.20 -11.95 -11.18
N GLN A 214 -6.21 -11.44 -10.46
CA GLN A 214 -6.35 -10.41 -9.43
C GLN A 214 -5.20 -9.40 -9.51
N LYS A 215 -5.40 -8.23 -8.91
CA LYS A 215 -4.44 -7.11 -8.93
C LYS A 215 -4.07 -6.65 -7.52
N VAL A 216 -2.80 -6.31 -7.33
CA VAL A 216 -2.26 -5.84 -6.06
C VAL A 216 -1.38 -4.63 -6.32
N VAL A 217 -1.42 -3.65 -5.41
CA VAL A 217 -0.55 -2.48 -5.43
C VAL A 217 0.41 -2.60 -4.25
N LEU A 218 1.69 -2.38 -4.52
CA LEU A 218 2.78 -2.41 -3.57
C LEU A 218 3.37 -1.01 -3.45
N SER A 219 3.45 -0.47 -2.24
CA SER A 219 4.07 0.84 -1.99
C SER A 219 4.80 0.84 -0.65
N GLN A 220 5.59 1.89 -0.40
CA GLN A 220 6.35 2.02 0.83
C GLN A 220 5.42 2.28 2.02
N THR A 221 4.52 3.25 1.89
CA THR A 221 3.69 3.72 3.01
C THR A 221 2.18 3.71 2.72
N ALA A 222 1.40 3.78 3.79
CA ALA A 222 -0.06 3.70 3.76
C ALA A 222 -0.71 4.98 3.20
N PHE A 223 -1.75 4.84 2.37
CA PHE A 223 -2.58 5.96 1.88
C PHE A 223 -3.56 6.50 2.94
N CYS A 224 -3.14 6.56 4.21
CA CYS A 224 -3.91 7.14 5.31
C CYS A 224 -3.04 7.40 6.56
N GLY A 225 -3.50 8.33 7.41
CA GLY A 225 -2.89 8.60 8.70
C GLY A 225 -3.48 7.72 9.79
N ALA A 226 -3.02 6.47 9.88
CA ALA A 226 -3.54 5.48 10.84
C ALA A 226 -2.85 5.53 12.21
N VAL A 227 -1.98 6.51 12.46
CA VAL A 227 -1.22 6.62 13.71
C VAL A 227 -1.59 7.91 14.43
N HIS A 228 -1.81 7.82 15.74
CA HIS A 228 -2.13 8.95 16.59
C HIS A 228 -1.05 9.29 17.62
N ILE A 229 -0.14 8.36 17.92
CA ILE A 229 0.90 8.54 18.95
C ILE A 229 2.22 8.08 18.37
N HIS A 230 3.27 8.91 18.50
CA HIS A 230 4.54 8.75 17.77
C HIS A 230 5.75 8.81 18.72
N GLY A 231 6.66 7.86 18.62
CA GLY A 231 7.91 7.78 19.38
C GLY A 231 7.73 7.36 20.86
N SER A 232 6.87 8.07 21.60
CA SER A 232 6.56 7.79 23.01
C SER A 232 5.05 7.75 23.27
N PRO A 233 4.56 7.01 24.29
CA PRO A 233 3.13 6.90 24.60
C PRO A 233 2.42 8.23 24.92
N THR A 234 3.17 9.28 25.25
CA THR A 234 2.62 10.61 25.59
C THR A 234 2.65 11.60 24.44
N ASN A 235 3.26 11.26 23.31
CA ASN A 235 3.45 12.18 22.19
C ASN A 235 2.38 11.97 21.12
N ARG A 236 1.21 12.58 21.33
CA ARG A 236 0.10 12.56 20.37
C ARG A 236 0.38 13.47 19.18
N LEU A 237 0.20 12.93 17.98
CA LEU A 237 0.26 13.65 16.72
C LEU A 237 -1.12 13.59 16.06
N LEU A 238 -1.60 14.72 15.54
CA LEU A 238 -2.90 14.77 14.88
C LEU A 238 -2.80 14.27 13.44
N ALA A 239 -1.83 14.79 12.67
CA ALA A 239 -1.55 14.32 11.32
C ALA A 239 -0.04 14.22 11.07
N ASP A 240 0.33 13.11 10.41
CA ASP A 240 1.66 12.82 9.92
C ASP A 240 1.68 12.97 8.39
N LEU A 241 2.38 14.01 7.91
CA LEU A 241 2.49 14.31 6.47
C LEU A 241 3.49 13.39 5.74
N ASP A 242 4.22 12.56 6.48
CA ASP A 242 5.12 11.55 5.92
C ASP A 242 4.35 10.34 5.37
N SER A 243 3.19 10.00 5.92
CA SER A 243 2.31 8.99 5.33
C SER A 243 1.72 9.45 3.98
N ASN A 244 1.24 8.52 3.14
CA ASN A 244 0.53 8.87 1.90
C ASN A 244 -0.90 9.37 2.15
N ALA A 245 -1.26 9.71 3.38
CA ALA A 245 -2.46 10.47 3.70
C ALA A 245 -2.45 11.88 3.12
N TRP A 246 -1.25 12.42 2.87
CA TRP A 246 -0.98 13.75 2.36
C TRP A 246 -0.05 13.69 1.14
N PRO A 247 -0.23 14.58 0.14
CA PRO A 247 -1.33 15.53 -0.04
C PRO A 247 -2.69 14.84 -0.29
N GLN A 248 -3.80 15.38 0.26
CA GLN A 248 -5.12 14.73 0.22
C GLN A 248 -5.64 14.54 -1.20
N THR A 249 -5.51 15.56 -2.07
CA THR A 249 -5.87 15.44 -3.49
C THR A 249 -5.03 14.36 -4.19
N GLY A 250 -3.71 14.34 -3.92
CA GLY A 250 -2.79 13.33 -4.47
C GLY A 250 -3.15 11.90 -4.05
N ARG A 251 -3.46 11.71 -2.76
CA ARG A 251 -3.96 10.45 -2.19
C ARG A 251 -5.23 10.00 -2.88
N ASN A 252 -6.23 10.88 -3.01
CA ASN A 252 -7.51 10.52 -3.61
C ASN A 252 -7.36 10.13 -5.09
N ASN A 253 -6.46 10.79 -5.83
CA ASN A 253 -6.16 10.42 -7.22
C ASN A 253 -5.53 9.03 -7.30
N ALA A 254 -4.56 8.71 -6.44
CA ALA A 254 -3.96 7.39 -6.37
C ALA A 254 -5.02 6.32 -6.06
N LEU A 255 -5.83 6.50 -5.01
CA LEU A 255 -6.85 5.53 -4.61
C LEU A 255 -7.93 5.32 -5.69
N ARG A 256 -8.26 6.36 -6.48
CA ARG A 256 -9.18 6.19 -7.62
C ARG A 256 -8.58 5.28 -8.69
N GLU A 257 -7.30 5.40 -9.01
CA GLU A 257 -6.64 4.49 -9.97
C GLU A 257 -6.54 3.06 -9.42
N ILE A 258 -6.22 2.90 -8.14
CA ILE A 258 -6.18 1.59 -7.47
C ILE A 258 -7.57 0.92 -7.50
N ARG A 259 -8.63 1.68 -7.19
CA ARG A 259 -10.03 1.23 -7.23
C ARG A 259 -10.46 0.78 -8.63
N ARG A 260 -10.03 1.47 -9.71
CA ARG A 260 -10.38 1.11 -11.10
C ARG A 260 -9.93 -0.31 -11.48
N ALA A 261 -8.93 -0.84 -10.79
CA ALA A 261 -8.39 -2.18 -10.96
C ALA A 261 -8.95 -3.20 -9.96
N ASN A 262 -9.84 -2.79 -9.04
CA ASN A 262 -10.22 -3.55 -7.84
C ASN A 262 -9.01 -4.02 -7.02
N ALA A 263 -7.88 -3.30 -7.07
CA ALA A 263 -6.63 -3.79 -6.52
C ALA A 263 -6.58 -3.70 -5.00
N THR A 264 -6.02 -4.73 -4.37
CA THR A 264 -5.67 -4.72 -2.93
C THR A 264 -4.35 -3.99 -2.72
N HIS A 265 -4.18 -3.26 -1.61
CA HIS A 265 -2.94 -2.53 -1.31
C HIS A 265 -2.12 -3.20 -0.19
N LEU A 266 -0.83 -3.40 -0.39
CA LEU A 266 0.14 -3.85 0.62
C LEU A 266 1.25 -2.80 0.77
N CYS A 267 1.63 -2.47 2.01
CA CYS A 267 2.67 -1.49 2.31
C CYS A 267 3.34 -1.71 3.68
N GLY A 268 4.30 -0.85 4.04
CA GLY A 268 5.08 -0.84 5.28
C GLY A 268 5.19 0.54 5.94
N ASP A 269 6.41 0.96 6.31
CA ASP A 269 6.81 2.25 6.92
C ASP A 269 6.25 2.54 8.34
N GLN A 270 4.95 2.31 8.58
CA GLN A 270 4.29 2.91 9.74
C GLN A 270 4.68 2.31 11.10
N HIS A 271 5.47 1.23 11.17
CA HIS A 271 5.86 0.54 12.43
C HIS A 271 4.65 0.19 13.33
N LEU A 272 3.47 0.13 12.74
CA LEU A 272 2.19 -0.23 13.33
C LEU A 272 1.45 -1.07 12.30
N ALA A 273 1.17 -2.33 12.62
CA ALA A 273 0.35 -3.14 11.74
C ALA A 273 -1.07 -2.58 11.74
N VAL A 274 -1.61 -2.30 10.56
CA VAL A 274 -3.01 -1.91 10.38
C VAL A 274 -3.60 -2.54 9.14
N SER A 275 -4.87 -2.95 9.24
CA SER A 275 -5.70 -3.26 8.08
C SER A 275 -6.85 -2.27 8.05
N VAL A 276 -7.01 -1.60 6.91
CA VAL A 276 -8.04 -0.58 6.72
C VAL A 276 -8.79 -0.81 5.42
N ARG A 277 -10.01 -0.30 5.35
CA ARG A 277 -10.68 -0.01 4.07
C ARG A 277 -10.64 1.49 3.84
N HIS A 278 -10.12 1.89 2.69
CA HIS A 278 -10.02 3.31 2.36
C HIS A 278 -11.38 3.87 1.92
N GLY A 279 -11.67 5.10 2.33
CA GLY A 279 -12.69 5.93 1.71
C GLY A 279 -12.07 7.06 0.88
N ILE A 280 -12.69 7.33 -0.27
CA ILE A 280 -12.37 8.40 -1.21
C ILE A 280 -13.48 9.44 -1.12
N ASP A 281 -14.65 9.14 -1.68
CA ASP A 281 -15.79 10.05 -1.70
C ASP A 281 -16.67 9.79 -0.47
N THR A 282 -16.93 8.51 -0.13
CA THR A 282 -17.62 8.07 1.09
C THR A 282 -16.74 7.12 1.92
N PHE A 283 -17.21 6.66 3.07
CA PHE A 283 -16.57 5.51 3.73
C PHE A 283 -16.71 4.27 2.84
N ASP A 284 -15.74 3.37 2.94
CA ASP A 284 -15.73 2.05 2.32
C ASP A 284 -15.76 1.98 0.78
N ASP A 285 -15.72 3.12 0.07
CA ASP A 285 -15.80 3.14 -1.40
C ASP A 285 -14.45 2.94 -2.10
N GLY A 286 -13.38 2.68 -1.37
CA GLY A 286 -12.03 2.42 -1.86
C GLY A 286 -11.47 1.06 -1.46
N PRO A 287 -10.20 0.79 -1.80
CA PRO A 287 -9.57 -0.51 -1.64
C PRO A 287 -9.28 -0.87 -0.18
N PHE A 288 -9.17 -2.16 0.08
CA PHE A 288 -8.61 -2.70 1.31
C PHE A 288 -7.08 -2.61 1.28
N ALA A 289 -6.49 -2.24 2.41
CA ALA A 289 -5.05 -2.11 2.56
C ALA A 289 -4.54 -2.85 3.80
N PHE A 290 -3.31 -3.36 3.70
CA PHE A 290 -2.58 -3.95 4.82
C PHE A 290 -1.17 -3.34 4.92
N THR A 291 -0.96 -2.60 6.00
CA THR A 291 0.35 -2.12 6.42
C THR A 291 0.97 -3.16 7.34
N SER A 292 2.10 -3.76 6.93
CA SER A 292 2.78 -4.77 7.74
C SER A 292 3.32 -4.17 9.04
N PRO A 293 3.39 -4.96 10.14
CA PRO A 293 4.22 -4.57 11.28
C PRO A 293 5.68 -4.42 10.84
N ALA A 294 6.45 -3.66 11.62
CA ALA A 294 7.89 -3.69 11.48
C ALA A 294 8.43 -5.08 11.85
N LEU A 295 9.34 -5.62 11.04
CA LEU A 295 10.08 -6.86 11.32
C LEU A 295 10.79 -6.80 12.66
N VAL A 296 11.36 -5.62 12.97
CA VAL A 296 12.01 -5.32 14.24
C VAL A 296 11.65 -3.89 14.63
N ASN A 297 10.77 -3.74 15.61
CA ASN A 297 10.20 -2.45 15.98
C ASN A 297 10.97 -1.77 17.11
N THR A 298 12.23 -1.40 16.87
CA THR A 298 13.10 -0.75 17.87
C THR A 298 13.39 0.73 17.63
N ILE A 299 13.10 1.27 16.44
CA ILE A 299 13.39 2.67 16.10
C ILE A 299 12.31 3.60 16.62
N TYR A 300 11.06 3.39 16.20
CA TYR A 300 10.00 4.36 16.41
C TYR A 300 8.66 3.69 16.76
N GLY A 301 8.15 3.95 17.96
CA GLY A 301 6.86 3.40 18.37
C GLY A 301 5.70 4.20 17.79
N ARG A 302 4.72 3.51 17.22
CA ARG A 302 3.50 4.12 16.71
C ARG A 302 2.28 3.38 17.30
N TRP A 303 1.22 4.12 17.62
CA TRP A 303 -0.04 3.54 18.15
C TRP A 303 -1.26 4.14 17.46
N TRP A 304 -2.25 3.27 17.23
CA TRP A 304 -3.62 3.67 16.96
C TRP A 304 -4.35 3.86 18.30
N HIS A 305 -4.70 5.10 18.62
CA HIS A 305 -5.45 5.42 19.83
C HIS A 305 -6.37 6.62 19.57
N PRO A 306 -7.62 6.41 19.11
CA PRO A 306 -8.58 7.49 18.95
C PRO A 306 -8.67 8.35 20.21
N ALA A 307 -8.92 9.65 20.03
CA ALA A 307 -8.84 10.63 21.11
C ALA A 307 -9.89 10.41 22.20
N ASP A 308 -11.08 9.94 21.83
CA ASP A 308 -12.17 9.61 22.75
C ASP A 308 -12.11 8.17 23.28
N ALA A 309 -11.12 7.38 22.81
CA ALA A 309 -10.94 5.97 23.12
C ALA A 309 -12.19 5.10 22.85
N LYS A 310 -13.00 5.47 21.85
CA LYS A 310 -14.20 4.73 21.45
C LYS A 310 -14.05 4.08 20.08
N ALA A 311 -14.87 3.06 19.84
CA ALA A 311 -15.11 2.53 18.52
C ALA A 311 -15.71 3.61 17.60
N GLY A 312 -15.32 3.58 16.33
CA GLY A 312 -15.93 4.41 15.31
C GLY A 312 -17.31 3.86 14.94
N PRO A 313 -18.14 4.62 14.22
CA PRO A 313 -19.37 4.08 13.64
C PRO A 313 -19.10 2.83 12.79
N ASN A 314 -20.04 1.90 12.75
CA ASN A 314 -19.90 0.61 12.04
C ASN A 314 -18.63 -0.17 12.44
N PRO A 315 -18.41 -0.44 13.75
CA PRO A 315 -17.26 -1.22 14.18
C PRO A 315 -17.31 -2.63 13.58
N VAL A 316 -16.13 -3.26 13.47
CA VAL A 316 -16.05 -4.65 13.03
C VAL A 316 -16.83 -5.53 14.02
N PRO A 317 -17.87 -6.25 13.59
CA PRO A 317 -18.69 -7.04 14.49
C PRO A 317 -17.86 -8.08 15.25
N ASN A 318 -18.08 -8.18 16.56
CA ASN A 318 -17.38 -9.12 17.46
C ASN A 318 -15.85 -8.99 17.44
N SER A 319 -15.31 -7.83 17.05
CA SER A 319 -13.87 -7.61 17.07
C SER A 319 -13.32 -7.64 18.50
N PRO A 320 -12.17 -8.30 18.75
CA PRO A 320 -11.47 -8.19 20.03
C PRO A 320 -10.82 -6.82 20.23
N LEU A 321 -10.80 -5.98 19.18
CA LEU A 321 -10.18 -4.65 19.20
C LEU A 321 -11.24 -3.58 19.47
N PRO A 322 -11.08 -2.74 20.50
CA PRO A 322 -12.11 -1.79 20.92
C PRO A 322 -12.30 -0.59 20.00
N TRP A 323 -11.38 -0.34 19.06
CA TRP A 323 -11.29 0.90 18.28
C TRP A 323 -11.33 0.65 16.77
N THR A 324 -12.22 -0.24 16.36
CA THR A 324 -12.53 -0.50 14.94
C THR A 324 -13.70 0.36 14.47
N GLY A 325 -13.90 0.44 13.16
CA GLY A 325 -14.99 1.21 12.54
C GLY A 325 -14.50 2.45 11.77
N ASN A 326 -15.43 3.36 11.50
CA ASN A 326 -15.22 4.50 10.62
C ASN A 326 -14.59 5.68 11.37
N TYR A 327 -13.50 6.23 10.83
CA TYR A 327 -12.81 7.39 11.38
C TYR A 327 -12.40 8.36 10.27
N LEU A 328 -12.24 9.62 10.66
CA LEU A 328 -11.47 10.58 9.87
C LEU A 328 -10.06 10.61 10.45
N ASP A 329 -9.05 10.42 9.60
CA ASP A 329 -7.67 10.69 10.03
C ASP A 329 -7.47 12.19 10.30
N GLY A 330 -6.27 12.56 10.77
CA GLY A 330 -5.95 13.95 11.06
C GLY A 330 -6.24 14.91 9.91
N LEU A 331 -6.07 14.46 8.67
CA LEU A 331 -6.26 15.20 7.42
C LEU A 331 -7.69 15.14 6.89
N GLY A 332 -8.58 14.45 7.59
CA GLY A 332 -9.98 14.29 7.18
C GLY A 332 -10.21 13.24 6.12
N ASN A 333 -9.22 12.37 5.84
CA ASN A 333 -9.43 11.23 4.97
C ASN A 333 -10.30 10.21 5.69
N LYS A 334 -11.21 9.59 4.93
CA LYS A 334 -12.10 8.55 5.43
C LYS A 334 -11.34 7.23 5.50
N ILE A 335 -11.32 6.62 6.68
CA ILE A 335 -10.77 5.29 6.90
C ILE A 335 -11.75 4.44 7.69
N THR A 336 -11.85 3.17 7.34
CA THR A 336 -12.52 2.16 8.15
C THR A 336 -11.43 1.28 8.75
N MET A 337 -11.20 1.41 10.05
CA MET A 337 -10.21 0.63 10.78
C MET A 337 -10.74 -0.78 11.01
N LEU A 338 -10.07 -1.79 10.44
CA LEU A 338 -10.47 -3.19 10.53
C LEU A 338 -9.69 -3.93 11.63
N ALA A 339 -8.38 -3.74 11.66
CA ALA A 339 -7.51 -4.27 12.71
C ALA A 339 -6.26 -3.42 12.89
N TYR A 340 -5.68 -3.45 14.09
CA TYR A 340 -4.44 -2.75 14.43
C TYR A 340 -3.67 -3.52 15.52
N ALA A 341 -2.34 -3.35 15.57
CA ALA A 341 -1.48 -4.01 16.56
C ALA A 341 -0.64 -3.01 17.36
N ASN A 342 -1.19 -2.49 18.46
CA ASN A 342 -0.47 -1.57 19.33
C ASN A 342 0.60 -2.27 20.18
N PRO A 343 1.82 -1.69 20.35
CA PRO A 343 2.78 -2.19 21.33
C PRO A 343 2.28 -1.99 22.76
N ILE A 344 2.41 -3.02 23.59
CA ILE A 344 1.99 -3.01 25.00
C ILE A 344 3.07 -2.34 25.86
N ASN A 345 4.32 -2.76 25.69
CA ASN A 345 5.46 -2.20 26.41
C ASN A 345 6.69 -2.17 25.49
N ARG A 346 7.17 -0.97 25.20
CA ARG A 346 8.30 -0.74 24.30
C ARG A 346 9.65 -1.17 24.90
N SER A 347 9.79 -1.19 26.22
CA SER A 347 11.04 -1.63 26.86
C SER A 347 11.22 -3.15 26.80
N ASN A 348 10.12 -3.91 26.73
CA ASN A 348 10.15 -5.35 26.56
C ASN A 348 10.15 -5.74 25.07
N GLU A 349 11.20 -6.42 24.61
CA GLU A 349 11.34 -6.81 23.22
C GLU A 349 10.17 -7.64 22.67
N LYS A 350 9.53 -8.47 23.50
CA LYS A 350 8.41 -9.33 23.08
C LYS A 350 7.08 -8.58 22.97
N GLN A 351 7.03 -7.31 23.35
CA GLN A 351 5.81 -6.51 23.47
C GLN A 351 5.85 -5.24 22.61
N ARG A 352 6.78 -5.18 21.63
CA ARG A 352 6.95 -4.06 20.69
C ARG A 352 6.03 -4.11 19.47
N ALA A 353 5.16 -5.12 19.39
CA ALA A 353 4.27 -5.36 18.24
C ALA A 353 5.04 -5.47 16.91
N ASP A 354 6.22 -6.08 16.94
CA ASP A 354 7.00 -6.46 15.76
C ASP A 354 6.59 -7.84 15.24
N GLY A 355 6.81 -8.06 13.95
CA GLY A 355 6.29 -9.23 13.26
C GLY A 355 6.36 -9.16 11.75
N TYR A 356 5.45 -9.85 11.08
CA TYR A 356 5.31 -9.80 9.62
C TYR A 356 3.87 -10.11 9.20
N GLY A 357 3.51 -9.77 7.97
CA GLY A 357 2.20 -10.06 7.40
C GLY A 357 2.24 -11.16 6.34
N LEU A 358 1.10 -11.83 6.13
CA LEU A 358 0.82 -12.59 4.91
C LEU A 358 -0.47 -12.08 4.27
N ALA A 359 -0.54 -12.13 2.94
CA ALA A 359 -1.77 -11.92 2.19
C ALA A 359 -2.00 -13.12 1.26
N ARG A 360 -3.16 -13.78 1.40
CA ARG A 360 -3.56 -14.93 0.58
C ARG A 360 -4.59 -14.52 -0.44
N PHE A 361 -4.35 -14.87 -1.70
CA PHE A 361 -5.16 -14.49 -2.86
C PHE A 361 -5.70 -15.74 -3.53
N ASN A 362 -6.95 -16.12 -3.23
CA ASN A 362 -7.60 -17.24 -3.89
C ASN A 362 -8.19 -16.79 -5.23
N LYS A 363 -7.55 -17.19 -6.32
CA LYS A 363 -7.92 -16.79 -7.69
C LYS A 363 -9.28 -17.34 -8.11
N ARG A 364 -9.60 -18.55 -7.64
CA ARG A 364 -10.85 -19.25 -7.98
C ARG A 364 -12.07 -18.59 -7.34
N THR A 365 -12.02 -18.26 -6.06
CA THR A 365 -13.17 -17.69 -5.32
C THR A 365 -13.14 -16.16 -5.32
N GLY A 366 -11.98 -15.55 -5.51
CA GLY A 366 -11.74 -14.13 -5.32
C GLY A 366 -11.55 -13.74 -3.86
N GLN A 367 -11.49 -14.71 -2.93
CA GLN A 367 -11.27 -14.44 -1.52
C GLN A 367 -9.84 -13.96 -1.28
N VAL A 368 -9.69 -12.90 -0.48
CA VAL A 368 -8.42 -12.38 -0.01
C VAL A 368 -8.39 -12.44 1.51
N THR A 369 -7.30 -12.94 2.09
CA THR A 369 -7.11 -13.03 3.55
C THR A 369 -5.82 -12.36 3.96
N PHE A 370 -5.89 -11.41 4.90
CA PHE A 370 -4.74 -10.84 5.57
C PHE A 370 -4.48 -11.56 6.89
N GLU A 371 -3.22 -11.85 7.17
CA GLU A 371 -2.73 -12.48 8.40
C GLU A 371 -1.57 -11.65 8.95
N CYS A 372 -1.46 -11.53 10.28
CA CYS A 372 -0.45 -10.69 10.91
C CYS A 372 0.15 -11.41 12.11
N TYR A 373 1.41 -11.82 12.01
CA TYR A 373 2.08 -12.71 12.97
C TYR A 373 3.07 -11.97 13.86
N LYS A 374 3.10 -12.35 15.14
CA LYS A 374 4.03 -11.80 16.15
C LYS A 374 5.44 -12.36 15.90
N ARG A 375 6.47 -11.53 16.06
CA ARG A 375 7.88 -11.94 15.84
C ARG A 375 8.34 -13.13 16.70
N PHE A 376 7.87 -13.20 17.96
CA PHE A 376 8.39 -14.13 18.96
C PHE A 376 7.52 -15.37 19.21
N THR A 377 6.62 -15.70 18.27
CA THR A 377 5.80 -16.91 18.32
C THR A 377 6.27 -17.94 17.29
N ASP A 378 6.12 -19.22 17.61
CA ASP A 378 6.37 -20.35 16.72
C ASP A 378 5.04 -20.87 16.18
N ILE A 379 4.71 -20.58 14.92
CA ILE A 379 3.39 -20.91 14.34
C ILE A 379 3.10 -22.41 14.29
N THR A 380 4.12 -23.25 14.44
CA THR A 380 3.98 -24.72 14.48
C THR A 380 3.59 -25.26 15.86
N LYS A 381 3.64 -24.42 16.90
CA LYS A 381 3.39 -24.80 18.29
C LYS A 381 2.39 -23.88 18.98
N ASP A 382 2.48 -22.59 18.74
CA ASP A 382 1.71 -21.55 19.42
C ASP A 382 0.37 -21.31 18.73
N LYS A 383 -0.72 -21.55 19.46
CA LYS A 383 -2.08 -21.32 18.96
C LYS A 383 -2.41 -19.83 18.76
N ASP A 384 -1.82 -18.96 19.58
CA ASP A 384 -2.02 -17.49 19.53
C ASP A 384 -0.82 -16.79 18.87
N SER A 385 -0.53 -17.16 17.63
CA SER A 385 0.62 -16.64 16.89
C SER A 385 0.35 -15.32 16.15
N GLN A 386 -0.92 -14.99 15.88
CA GLN A 386 -1.34 -13.75 15.22
C GLN A 386 -1.68 -12.64 16.20
N PHE A 387 -1.55 -11.39 15.77
CA PHE A 387 -2.13 -10.25 16.49
C PHE A 387 -3.66 -10.31 16.47
N ALA A 388 -4.29 -9.83 17.54
CA ALA A 388 -5.74 -9.76 17.65
C ALA A 388 -6.36 -8.96 16.48
N GLY A 389 -7.51 -9.41 15.98
CA GLY A 389 -8.18 -8.82 14.82
C GLY A 389 -7.84 -9.49 13.49
N TRP A 390 -6.76 -10.27 13.40
CA TRP A 390 -6.45 -11.13 12.26
C TRP A 390 -6.71 -12.62 12.57
N PRO A 391 -6.99 -13.45 11.56
CA PRO A 391 -7.05 -13.15 10.13
C PRO A 391 -8.29 -12.35 9.71
N LEU A 392 -8.14 -11.50 8.68
CA LEU A 392 -9.23 -10.73 8.07
C LEU A 392 -9.48 -11.23 6.65
N THR A 393 -10.73 -11.48 6.29
CA THR A 393 -11.09 -12.03 4.97
C THR A 393 -12.16 -11.17 4.29
N PHE A 394 -11.98 -10.90 2.99
CA PHE A 394 -12.90 -10.14 2.15
C PHE A 394 -12.90 -10.68 0.70
N ASN A 395 -13.84 -10.24 -0.14
CA ASN A 395 -13.78 -10.55 -1.57
C ASN A 395 -12.98 -9.47 -2.30
N PHE A 396 -12.12 -9.86 -3.24
CA PHE A 396 -11.37 -8.95 -4.10
C PHE A 396 -12.25 -7.91 -4.81
N ASN A 397 -13.48 -8.29 -5.18
CA ASN A 397 -14.41 -7.35 -5.81
C ASN A 397 -14.88 -6.24 -4.85
N ASP A 398 -14.77 -6.43 -3.54
CA ASP A 398 -15.13 -5.44 -2.52
C ASP A 398 -14.13 -4.27 -2.46
N ASN A 399 -12.99 -4.35 -3.15
CA ASN A 399 -12.05 -3.22 -3.32
C ASN A 399 -12.65 -2.04 -4.12
N ASP A 400 -13.81 -2.24 -4.76
CA ASP A 400 -14.69 -1.15 -5.21
C ASP A 400 -15.99 -1.22 -4.42
N GLY A 401 -16.04 -0.53 -3.28
CA GLY A 401 -17.20 -0.54 -2.38
C GLY A 401 -18.27 0.48 -2.71
N ARG A 402 -18.20 1.15 -3.88
CA ARG A 402 -19.25 2.08 -4.30
C ARG A 402 -20.58 1.35 -4.40
N LYS A 403 -21.65 2.00 -3.96
CA LYS A 403 -23.02 1.51 -4.13
C LYS A 403 -23.46 1.74 -5.57
N ALA A 404 -23.76 0.67 -6.29
CA ALA A 404 -24.28 0.76 -7.66
C ALA A 404 -25.63 1.46 -7.68
N THR A 405 -25.83 2.37 -8.64
CA THR A 405 -27.13 3.02 -8.90
C THR A 405 -27.93 2.28 -9.97
N GLY A 406 -27.32 1.28 -10.61
CA GLY A 406 -27.94 0.46 -11.64
C GLY A 406 -26.93 -0.49 -12.27
N HIS A 407 -27.39 -1.29 -13.22
CA HIS A 407 -26.56 -2.31 -13.87
C HIS A 407 -26.74 -2.33 -15.38
N LEU A 408 -25.66 -2.62 -16.10
CA LEU A 408 -25.65 -2.83 -17.54
C LEU A 408 -25.47 -4.31 -17.87
N GLU A 409 -26.30 -4.84 -18.76
CA GLU A 409 -26.15 -6.21 -19.24
C GLU A 409 -25.06 -6.31 -20.30
N TYR A 410 -24.30 -7.39 -20.25
CA TYR A 410 -23.37 -7.76 -21.32
C TYR A 410 -23.51 -9.24 -21.66
N LYS A 411 -23.22 -9.58 -22.91
CA LYS A 411 -23.05 -10.94 -23.41
C LYS A 411 -22.02 -10.92 -24.52
N VAL A 412 -21.00 -11.77 -24.42
CA VAL A 412 -19.90 -11.87 -25.38
C VAL A 412 -19.54 -13.32 -25.64
N ASP A 413 -18.90 -13.59 -26.77
CA ASP A 413 -18.35 -14.91 -27.08
C ASP A 413 -16.86 -14.96 -26.69
N LEU A 414 -16.59 -14.80 -25.39
CA LEU A 414 -15.25 -14.84 -24.82
C LEU A 414 -15.31 -15.55 -23.46
N LYS A 415 -14.35 -16.44 -23.20
CA LYS A 415 -14.12 -17.01 -21.87
C LYS A 415 -13.32 -16.03 -21.03
N HIS A 416 -13.74 -15.84 -19.78
CA HIS A 416 -13.12 -14.94 -18.81
C HIS A 416 -12.76 -13.55 -19.37
N PRO A 417 -13.71 -12.83 -20.01
CA PRO A 417 -13.40 -11.59 -20.69
C PRO A 417 -12.95 -10.50 -19.72
N VAL A 418 -12.16 -9.56 -20.24
CA VAL A 418 -11.89 -8.28 -19.60
C VAL A 418 -12.95 -7.30 -20.08
N VAL A 419 -13.63 -6.66 -19.13
CA VAL A 419 -14.68 -5.67 -19.39
C VAL A 419 -14.26 -4.33 -18.80
N GLN A 420 -14.59 -3.25 -19.51
CA GLN A 420 -14.36 -1.88 -19.08
C GLN A 420 -15.65 -1.08 -19.22
N ILE A 421 -15.96 -0.30 -18.19
CA ILE A 421 -17.08 0.65 -18.21
C ILE A 421 -16.53 2.07 -18.28
N ILE A 422 -17.05 2.85 -19.21
CA ILE A 422 -16.71 4.26 -19.38
C ILE A 422 -17.99 5.08 -19.24
N ASN A 423 -17.98 6.09 -18.37
CA ASN A 423 -19.04 7.10 -18.33
C ASN A 423 -18.83 8.07 -19.50
N GLU A 424 -19.81 8.17 -20.41
CA GLU A 424 -19.65 8.94 -21.65
C GLU A 424 -19.72 10.44 -21.42
N ARG A 425 -20.31 10.91 -20.31
CA ARG A 425 -20.37 12.33 -19.96
C ARG A 425 -19.05 12.81 -19.38
N THR A 426 -18.51 12.12 -18.39
CA THR A 426 -17.27 12.50 -17.71
C THR A 426 -16.02 11.99 -18.45
N LYS A 427 -16.19 11.08 -19.41
CA LYS A 427 -15.11 10.32 -20.07
C LYS A 427 -14.29 9.45 -19.12
N GLU A 428 -14.81 9.22 -17.92
CA GLU A 428 -14.13 8.46 -16.89
C GLU A 428 -14.27 6.95 -17.14
N VAL A 429 -13.14 6.23 -17.16
CA VAL A 429 -13.13 4.77 -17.00
C VAL A 429 -13.52 4.40 -15.56
N LEU A 430 -14.75 3.96 -15.32
CA LEU A 430 -15.22 3.66 -13.97
C LEU A 430 -14.44 2.51 -13.32
N TYR A 431 -14.14 1.47 -14.10
CA TYR A 431 -13.27 0.35 -13.77
C TYR A 431 -12.96 -0.48 -15.02
N THR A 432 -11.91 -1.31 -14.93
CA THR A 432 -11.62 -2.40 -15.87
C THR A 432 -11.34 -3.67 -15.07
N LYS A 433 -12.05 -4.76 -15.36
CA LYS A 433 -11.86 -6.02 -14.63
C LYS A 433 -12.01 -7.26 -15.49
N ARG A 434 -11.28 -8.32 -15.13
CA ARG A 434 -11.54 -9.67 -15.64
C ARG A 434 -12.76 -10.26 -14.93
N VAL A 435 -13.76 -10.69 -15.70
CA VAL A 435 -14.97 -11.33 -15.18
C VAL A 435 -14.96 -12.81 -15.51
N LYS A 436 -15.59 -13.63 -14.66
CA LYS A 436 -15.59 -15.09 -14.86
C LYS A 436 -16.48 -15.53 -16.01
N ASN A 437 -17.65 -14.91 -16.14
CA ASN A 437 -18.70 -15.33 -17.07
C ASN A 437 -18.67 -14.52 -18.36
N SER A 438 -19.17 -15.11 -19.44
CA SER A 438 -19.31 -14.46 -20.74
C SER A 438 -20.57 -13.58 -20.85
N LYS A 439 -21.42 -13.59 -19.82
CA LYS A 439 -22.62 -12.76 -19.68
C LYS A 439 -22.87 -12.39 -18.22
N GLY A 440 -23.55 -11.27 -17.99
CA GLY A 440 -23.96 -10.85 -16.65
C GLY A 440 -24.28 -9.37 -16.57
N HIS A 441 -24.19 -8.83 -15.36
CA HIS A 441 -24.54 -7.45 -15.02
C HIS A 441 -23.30 -6.71 -14.51
N LEU A 442 -23.10 -5.49 -15.01
CA LEU A 442 -21.97 -4.62 -14.68
C LEU A 442 -22.49 -3.40 -13.91
N PRO A 443 -22.08 -3.19 -12.65
CA PRO A 443 -22.54 -2.05 -11.88
C PRO A 443 -22.11 -0.73 -12.52
N VAL A 444 -22.99 0.26 -12.46
CA VAL A 444 -22.71 1.67 -12.76
C VAL A 444 -23.14 2.55 -11.59
N TYR A 445 -22.64 3.78 -11.57
CA TYR A 445 -22.75 4.68 -10.40
C TYR A 445 -23.37 6.03 -10.73
N SER A 446 -23.98 6.16 -11.91
CA SER A 446 -24.81 7.30 -12.30
C SER A 446 -25.85 6.87 -13.35
N ALA A 447 -26.81 7.74 -13.62
CA ALA A 447 -27.82 7.56 -14.68
C ALA A 447 -27.32 7.96 -16.08
N ASP A 448 -26.02 8.26 -16.21
CA ASP A 448 -25.46 8.78 -17.46
C ASP A 448 -25.41 7.70 -18.54
N PRO A 449 -25.20 8.08 -19.81
CA PRO A 449 -24.83 7.13 -20.84
C PRO A 449 -23.44 6.54 -20.60
N HIS A 450 -23.29 5.25 -20.86
CA HIS A 450 -22.05 4.50 -20.66
C HIS A 450 -21.68 3.70 -21.91
N THR A 451 -20.38 3.51 -22.08
CA THR A 451 -19.79 2.58 -23.05
C THR A 451 -19.25 1.34 -22.33
N ILE A 452 -19.53 0.16 -22.87
CA ILE A 452 -18.88 -1.10 -22.49
C ILE A 452 -17.82 -1.44 -23.54
N LYS A 453 -16.57 -1.63 -23.11
CA LYS A 453 -15.51 -2.24 -23.93
C LYS A 453 -15.14 -3.62 -23.39
N VAL A 454 -14.72 -4.52 -24.28
CA VAL A 454 -14.39 -5.91 -23.96
C VAL A 454 -13.16 -6.42 -24.71
N GLY A 455 -12.52 -7.46 -24.19
CA GLY A 455 -11.52 -8.25 -24.90
C GLY A 455 -10.98 -9.41 -24.05
N LYS A 456 -9.96 -10.11 -24.56
CA LYS A 456 -9.36 -11.27 -23.86
C LYS A 456 -8.51 -10.83 -22.67
N ASP A 457 -7.56 -9.93 -22.90
CA ASP A 457 -6.60 -9.47 -21.90
C ASP A 457 -6.66 -7.95 -21.67
N LYS A 458 -7.19 -7.22 -22.65
CA LYS A 458 -7.38 -5.77 -22.63
C LYS A 458 -8.76 -5.41 -23.21
N PRO A 459 -9.40 -4.31 -22.77
CA PRO A 459 -10.71 -3.88 -23.28
C PRO A 459 -10.59 -3.15 -24.64
N LEU A 460 -10.17 -3.88 -25.68
CA LEU A 460 -9.82 -3.30 -26.98
C LEU A 460 -11.05 -2.98 -27.85
N ARG A 461 -12.11 -3.81 -27.78
CA ARG A 461 -13.28 -3.68 -28.65
C ARG A 461 -14.43 -3.00 -27.92
N VAL A 462 -15.05 -2.01 -28.56
CA VAL A 462 -16.34 -1.45 -28.09
C VAL A 462 -17.44 -2.49 -28.30
N LEU A 463 -18.12 -2.88 -27.23
CA LEU A 463 -19.27 -3.78 -27.28
C LEU A 463 -20.56 -3.00 -27.55
N LYS A 464 -20.78 -1.92 -26.80
CA LYS A 464 -21.98 -1.07 -26.90
C LYS A 464 -21.73 0.31 -26.28
N THR A 465 -22.41 1.32 -26.81
CA THR A 465 -22.37 2.73 -26.36
C THR A 465 -23.78 3.23 -26.05
N GLY A 466 -23.88 4.41 -25.42
CA GLY A 466 -25.14 5.06 -25.13
C GLY A 466 -26.01 4.29 -24.13
N LEU A 467 -25.42 3.42 -23.31
CA LEU A 467 -26.16 2.59 -22.37
C LEU A 467 -26.51 3.36 -21.10
N THR A 468 -27.79 3.44 -20.78
CA THR A 468 -28.27 3.88 -19.47
C THR A 468 -28.69 2.67 -18.65
N ALA A 469 -28.44 2.71 -17.34
CA ALA A 469 -28.99 1.69 -16.46
C ALA A 469 -30.52 1.82 -16.44
N LYS A 470 -31.20 0.68 -16.52
CA LYS A 470 -32.62 0.63 -16.17
C LYS A 470 -32.70 0.61 -14.64
N ASN A 471 -33.51 1.51 -14.07
CA ASN A 471 -33.81 1.53 -12.64
C ASN A 471 -34.48 0.22 -12.21
#